data_AF-A0A3N5QJ67-F1
#
_entry.id   AF-A0A3N5QJ67-F1
#
_cell.length_a   1.000
_cell.length_b   1.000
_cell.length_c   1.000
_cell.angle_alpha   90.00
_cell.angle_beta   90.00
_cell.angle_gamma   90.00
#
_symmetry.space_group_name_H-M   'P 1'
#
loop_
_entity.id
_entity.type
_entity.pdbx_description
1 polymer ?
#
loop_
_entity_poly.entity_id
_entity_poly.type
_entity_poly.pdbx_seq_one_letter_code
_entity_poly.pdbx_strand_id
1 'polypeptide(L)'
;MGRLIMDKSWRENFDSTFANLKEGSSRFVTLMDKENEVDDILLELKTTIKNTADITEDLSKITYSLQSGEGTIGRLLMNSSAAENFDSTMVNIKEGTGQLKLLLEKARGSWLLGSF
;
A
#
# COMPACT_ATOMS: atom_id res chain seq x y z
N MET A 1 29.21 -0.47 -23.60
CA MET A 1 28.62 -1.65 -22.92
C MET A 1 28.57 -1.32 -21.43
N GLY A 2 27.51 -0.74 -20.89
CA GLY A 2 26.20 -1.37 -20.70
C GLY A 2 26.05 -1.89 -19.26
N ARG A 3 26.35 -1.07 -18.24
CA ARG A 3 26.09 -1.42 -16.83
C ARG A 3 24.62 -1.18 -16.52
N LEU A 4 23.76 -2.08 -16.97
CA LEU A 4 22.46 -2.30 -16.36
C LEU A 4 22.70 -2.96 -15.01
N ILE A 5 23.04 -2.17 -13.99
CA ILE A 5 23.04 -2.67 -12.62
C ILE A 5 21.83 -2.05 -11.92
N MET A 6 20.74 -2.79 -12.00
CA MET A 6 19.77 -2.86 -10.93
C MET A 6 20.48 -3.57 -9.78
N ASP A 7 20.76 -2.86 -8.70
CA ASP A 7 21.34 -3.43 -7.48
C ASP A 7 20.43 -4.56 -6.95
N LYS A 8 21.02 -5.60 -6.34
CA LYS A 8 20.29 -6.76 -5.80
C LYS A 8 19.21 -6.36 -4.79
N SER A 9 19.49 -5.39 -3.93
CA SER A 9 18.56 -4.78 -2.98
C SER A 9 17.34 -4.18 -3.67
N TRP A 10 17.54 -3.55 -4.84
CA TRP A 10 16.43 -2.97 -5.60
C TRP A 10 15.49 -4.04 -6.15
N ARG A 11 16.03 -5.15 -6.68
CA ARG A 11 15.19 -6.30 -7.11
C ARG A 11 14.42 -6.88 -5.94
N GLU A 12 15.08 -7.10 -4.81
CA GLU A 12 14.48 -7.67 -3.61
C GLU A 12 13.34 -6.79 -3.09
N ASN A 13 13.53 -5.46 -3.05
CA ASN A 13 12.49 -4.51 -2.62
C ASN A 13 11.29 -4.51 -3.57
N PHE A 14 11.53 -4.56 -4.89
CA PHE A 14 10.45 -4.62 -5.88
C PHE A 14 9.68 -5.94 -5.83
N ASP A 15 10.38 -7.07 -5.75
CA ASP A 15 9.76 -8.39 -5.66
C ASP A 15 8.91 -8.51 -4.39
N SER A 16 9.42 -8.02 -3.25
CA SER A 16 8.68 -7.94 -1.98
C SER A 16 7.43 -7.06 -2.10
N THR A 17 7.56 -5.87 -2.68
CA THR A 17 6.43 -4.95 -2.86
C THR A 17 5.34 -5.56 -3.74
N PHE A 18 5.73 -6.22 -4.84
CA PHE A 18 4.78 -6.87 -5.74
C PHE A 18 4.08 -8.06 -5.06
N ALA A 19 4.82 -8.85 -4.28
CA ALA A 19 4.24 -9.91 -3.46
C ALA A 19 3.23 -9.36 -2.44
N ASN A 20 3.59 -8.30 -1.72
CA ASN A 20 2.73 -7.65 -0.73
C ASN A 20 1.47 -7.05 -1.39
N LEU A 21 1.61 -6.42 -2.57
CA LEU A 21 0.46 -5.92 -3.35
C LEU A 21 -0.47 -7.05 -3.80
N LYS A 22 0.07 -8.16 -4.29
CA LYS A 22 -0.72 -9.33 -4.70
C LYS A 22 -1.46 -9.94 -3.52
N GLU A 23 -0.81 -10.09 -2.37
CA GLU A 23 -1.45 -10.60 -1.16
C GLU A 23 -2.53 -9.64 -0.67
N GLY A 24 -2.21 -8.36 -0.53
CA GLY A 24 -3.14 -7.33 -0.07
C GLY A 24 -4.40 -7.23 -0.95
N SER A 25 -4.23 -7.25 -2.27
CA SER A 25 -5.36 -7.22 -3.21
C SER A 25 -6.21 -8.49 -3.15
N SER A 26 -5.59 -9.68 -3.04
CA SER A 26 -6.33 -10.93 -2.83
C SER A 26 -7.16 -10.89 -1.54
N ARG A 27 -6.57 -10.38 -0.45
CA ARG A 27 -7.28 -10.25 0.84
C ARG A 27 -8.43 -9.25 0.74
N PHE A 28 -8.24 -8.14 0.04
CA PHE A 28 -9.31 -7.17 -0.20
C PHE A 28 -10.49 -7.79 -0.95
N VAL A 29 -10.23 -8.57 -2.01
CA VAL A 29 -11.29 -9.29 -2.74
C VAL A 29 -12.05 -10.24 -1.82
N THR A 30 -11.34 -10.99 -0.96
CA THR A 30 -11.97 -11.87 0.03
C THR A 30 -12.86 -11.10 1.03
N LEU A 31 -12.53 -9.85 1.37
CA LEU A 31 -13.38 -9.04 2.26
C LEU A 31 -14.69 -8.64 1.60
N MET A 32 -14.63 -8.26 0.33
CA MET A 32 -15.79 -7.81 -0.44
C MET A 32 -16.79 -8.94 -0.71
N ASP A 33 -16.36 -10.19 -0.54
CA ASP A 33 -17.15 -11.42 -0.75
C ASP A 33 -17.76 -11.96 0.57
N LYS A 34 -17.37 -11.43 1.74
CA LYS A 34 -17.92 -11.89 3.03
C LYS A 34 -19.32 -11.32 3.29
N GLU A 35 -20.31 -12.19 3.46
CA GLU A 35 -21.72 -11.85 3.73
C GLU A 35 -22.08 -11.58 5.22
N ASN A 36 -21.13 -11.50 6.16
CA ASN A 36 -21.41 -11.68 7.62
C ASN A 36 -21.22 -10.45 8.55
N GLU A 37 -21.65 -10.67 9.81
CA GLU A 37 -21.76 -9.77 10.98
C GLU A 37 -20.72 -8.65 11.09
N VAL A 38 -21.18 -7.51 11.63
CA VAL A 38 -20.42 -6.25 11.75
C VAL A 38 -19.04 -6.46 12.39
N ASP A 39 -18.91 -7.34 13.40
CA ASP A 39 -17.63 -7.60 14.06
C ASP A 39 -16.58 -8.22 13.13
N ASP A 40 -16.98 -9.16 12.27
CA ASP A 40 -16.08 -9.77 11.28
C ASP A 40 -15.63 -8.74 10.26
N ILE A 41 -16.54 -7.87 9.79
CA ILE A 41 -16.22 -6.77 8.88
C ILE A 41 -15.21 -5.81 9.54
N LEU A 42 -15.38 -5.48 10.83
CA LEU A 42 -14.48 -4.58 11.55
C LEU A 42 -13.08 -5.18 11.75
N LEU A 43 -12.99 -6.49 12.03
CA LEU A 43 -11.72 -7.21 12.16
C LEU A 43 -10.97 -7.28 10.84
N GLU A 44 -11.68 -7.57 9.77
CA GLU A 44 -11.11 -7.65 8.43
C GLU A 44 -10.68 -6.28 7.90
N LEU A 45 -11.49 -5.23 8.07
CA LEU A 45 -11.12 -3.86 7.71
C LEU A 45 -9.86 -3.39 8.46
N LYS A 46 -9.73 -3.72 9.75
CA LYS A 46 -8.51 -3.44 10.53
C LYS A 46 -7.29 -4.10 9.89
N THR A 47 -7.45 -5.32 9.42
CA THR A 47 -6.39 -6.10 8.76
C THR A 47 -6.01 -5.49 7.41
N THR A 48 -6.97 -5.07 6.60
CA THR A 48 -6.68 -4.35 5.34
C THR A 48 -5.95 -3.04 5.58
N ILE A 49 -6.37 -2.23 6.55
CA ILE A 49 -5.68 -0.97 6.88
C ILE A 49 -4.22 -1.23 7.23
N LYS A 50 -3.95 -2.30 8.00
CA LYS A 50 -2.59 -2.71 8.33
C LYS A 50 -1.79 -3.11 7.08
N ASN A 51 -2.34 -4.00 6.25
CA ASN A 51 -1.63 -4.45 5.04
C ASN A 51 -1.35 -3.30 4.07
N THR A 52 -2.32 -2.38 3.89
CA THR A 52 -2.12 -1.21 3.04
C THR A 52 -1.07 -0.26 3.62
N ALA A 53 -0.99 -0.11 4.95
CA ALA A 53 0.08 0.65 5.59
C ALA A 53 1.46 0.02 5.34
N ASP A 54 1.58 -1.30 5.46
CA ASP A 54 2.82 -2.05 5.21
C ASP A 54 3.25 -1.89 3.72
N ILE A 55 2.32 -2.02 2.77
CA ILE A 55 2.55 -1.78 1.33
C ILE A 55 3.01 -0.33 1.07
N THR A 56 2.34 0.64 1.69
CA THR A 56 2.67 2.06 1.56
C THR A 56 4.10 2.31 2.06
N GLU A 57 4.51 1.69 3.17
CA GLU A 57 5.88 1.81 3.67
C GLU A 57 6.92 1.27 2.67
N ASP A 58 6.67 0.11 2.07
CA ASP A 58 7.58 -0.48 1.08
C ASP A 58 7.69 0.38 -0.20
N LEU A 59 6.56 0.92 -0.67
CA LEU A 59 6.53 1.86 -1.79
C LEU A 59 7.33 3.14 -1.49
N SER A 60 7.26 3.65 -0.25
CA SER A 60 8.04 4.81 0.19
C SER A 60 9.55 4.58 0.11
N LYS A 61 10.02 3.38 0.50
CA LYS A 61 11.45 3.00 0.40
C LYS A 61 11.91 2.97 -1.05
N ILE A 62 11.05 2.50 -1.96
CA ILE A 62 11.30 2.56 -3.40
C ILE A 62 11.36 4.01 -3.88
N THR A 63 10.37 4.86 -3.56
CA THR A 63 10.38 6.29 -3.95
C THR A 63 11.65 6.99 -3.50
N TYR A 64 12.06 6.76 -2.24
CA TYR A 64 13.26 7.38 -1.68
C TYR A 64 14.52 6.96 -2.46
N SER A 65 14.62 5.67 -2.79
CA SER A 65 15.73 5.13 -3.60
C SER A 65 15.70 5.64 -5.05
N LEU A 66 14.53 5.98 -5.58
CA LEU A 66 14.39 6.63 -6.89
C LEU A 66 14.85 8.08 -6.84
N GLN A 67 14.39 8.86 -5.85
CA GLN A 67 14.76 10.27 -5.66
C GLN A 67 16.25 10.46 -5.33
N SER A 68 16.90 9.49 -4.68
CA SER A 68 18.34 9.54 -4.45
C SER A 68 19.17 9.37 -5.74
N GLY A 69 18.54 8.99 -6.86
CA GLY A 69 19.19 8.84 -8.16
C GLY A 69 20.22 7.71 -8.16
N GLU A 70 20.04 6.70 -7.31
CA GLU A 70 20.91 5.54 -7.25
C GLU A 70 20.71 4.62 -8.47
N GLY A 71 21.82 4.26 -9.11
CA GLY A 71 21.83 3.42 -10.31
C GLY A 71 21.28 4.09 -11.58
N THR A 72 21.38 3.40 -12.71
CA THR A 72 20.96 3.92 -14.02
C THR A 72 19.44 3.99 -14.15
N ILE A 73 18.71 3.09 -13.49
CA ILE A 73 17.24 3.06 -13.50
C ILE A 73 16.65 4.17 -12.64
N GLY A 74 17.18 4.42 -11.43
CA GLY A 74 16.73 5.54 -10.59
C GLY A 74 16.87 6.88 -11.30
N ARG A 75 18.01 7.12 -11.96
CA ARG A 75 18.25 8.34 -12.76
C ARG A 75 17.35 8.48 -13.99
N LEU A 76 16.99 7.36 -14.64
CA LEU A 76 16.07 7.36 -15.79
C LEU A 76 14.62 7.62 -15.35
N LEU A 77 14.18 6.99 -14.26
CA LEU A 77 12.81 7.11 -13.76
C LEU A 77 12.54 8.48 -13.14
N MET A 78 13.51 9.09 -12.45
CA MET A 78 13.39 10.45 -11.88
C MET A 78 13.05 11.53 -12.92
N ASN A 79 13.45 11.33 -14.19
CA ASN A 79 13.19 12.28 -15.27
C ASN A 79 11.93 11.93 -16.09
N SER A 80 11.07 11.05 -15.58
CA SER A 80 9.92 10.54 -16.32
C SER A 80 8.61 10.83 -15.60
N SER A 81 7.52 10.94 -16.36
CA SER A 81 6.15 11.02 -15.84
C SER A 81 5.76 9.83 -14.95
N ALA A 82 6.52 8.73 -14.99
CA ALA A 82 6.33 7.60 -14.10
C ALA A 82 6.63 7.96 -12.62
N ALA A 83 7.58 8.87 -12.34
CA ALA A 83 7.85 9.32 -10.98
C ALA A 83 6.69 10.14 -10.41
N GLU A 84 6.14 11.09 -11.18
CA GLU A 84 4.99 11.89 -10.78
C GLU A 84 3.72 11.04 -10.57
N ASN A 85 3.49 10.07 -11.47
CA ASN A 85 2.38 9.13 -11.35
C ASN A 85 2.54 8.23 -10.10
N PHE A 86 3.77 7.84 -9.76
CA PHE A 86 4.06 7.05 -8.57
C PHE A 86 3.79 7.83 -7.29
N ASP A 87 4.28 9.07 -7.20
CA ASP A 87 4.02 9.97 -6.07
C ASP A 87 2.52 10.22 -5.89
N SER A 88 1.81 10.48 -6.97
CA SER A 88 0.35 10.68 -6.95
C SER A 88 -0.39 9.42 -6.49
N THR A 89 0.03 8.24 -6.95
CA THR A 89 -0.53 6.96 -6.52
C THR A 89 -0.31 6.73 -5.03
N MET A 90 0.88 7.04 -4.53
CA MET A 90 1.25 6.92 -3.12
C MET A 90 0.42 7.84 -2.22
N VAL A 91 0.19 9.08 -2.66
CA VAL A 91 -0.72 10.03 -1.98
C VAL A 91 -2.14 9.46 -1.92
N ASN A 92 -2.68 9.00 -3.05
CA ASN A 92 -4.03 8.43 -3.11
C ASN A 92 -4.21 7.22 -2.19
N ILE A 93 -3.22 6.30 -2.14
CA ILE A 93 -3.24 5.13 -1.25
C ILE A 93 -3.22 5.56 0.21
N LYS A 94 -2.37 6.53 0.58
CA LYS A 94 -2.27 7.05 1.94
C LYS A 94 -3.57 7.69 2.39
N GLU A 95 -4.19 8.51 1.52
CA GLU A 95 -5.48 9.14 1.79
C GLU A 95 -6.59 8.10 1.95
N GLY A 96 -6.69 7.14 1.03
CA GLY A 96 -7.67 6.05 1.10
C GLY A 96 -7.53 5.22 2.38
N THR A 97 -6.30 4.91 2.80
CA THR A 97 -6.02 4.20 4.06
C THR A 97 -6.45 5.03 5.27
N GLY A 98 -6.22 6.34 5.24
CA GLY A 98 -6.71 7.26 6.27
C GLY A 98 -8.24 7.28 6.37
N GLN A 99 -8.93 7.32 5.23
CA GLN A 99 -10.39 7.27 5.17
C GLN A 99 -10.94 5.93 5.70
N LEU A 100 -10.34 4.80 5.33
CA LEU A 100 -10.70 3.49 5.86
C LEU A 100 -10.55 3.43 7.39
N LYS A 101 -9.47 3.99 7.93
CA LYS A 101 -9.28 4.09 9.38
C LYS A 101 -10.39 4.91 10.04
N LEU A 102 -10.78 6.05 9.47
CA LEU A 102 -11.88 6.86 9.98
C LEU A 102 -13.22 6.11 9.95
N LEU A 103 -13.48 5.35 8.89
CA LEU A 103 -14.67 4.51 8.79
C LEU A 103 -14.69 3.42 9.86
N LEU A 104 -13.55 2.76 10.09
CA LEU A 104 -13.41 1.74 11.13
C LEU A 104 -13.71 2.30 12.53
N GLU A 105 -13.18 3.48 12.86
CA GLU A 105 -13.43 4.13 14.16
C GLU A 105 -14.89 4.55 14.32
N LYS A 106 -15.51 5.10 13.27
CA LYS A 106 -16.93 5.47 13.28
C LYS A 106 -17.84 4.24 13.45
N ALA A 107 -17.54 3.16 12.73
CA ALA A 107 -18.33 1.94 12.79
C ALA A 107 -18.24 1.27 14.16
N ARG A 108 -17.04 1.22 14.77
CA ARG A 108 -16.87 0.79 16.17
C ARG A 108 -17.67 1.63 17.14
N GLY A 109 -17.58 2.96 17.03
CA GLY A 109 -18.32 3.88 17.92
C GLY A 109 -19.82 3.68 17.81
N SER A 110 -20.36 3.60 16.59
CA SER A 110 -21.79 3.37 16.37
C SER A 110 -22.26 2.01 16.88
N TRP A 111 -21.47 0.95 16.67
CA TRP A 111 -21.78 -0.40 17.16
C TRP A 111 -21.84 -0.45 18.69
N LEU A 112 -20.84 0.13 19.36
CA LEU A 112 -20.79 0.19 20.82
C LEU A 112 -21.93 1.01 21.43
N LEU A 113 -22.46 2.01 20.72
CA LEU A 113 -23.59 2.81 21.20
C LEU A 113 -24.96 2.14 20.93
N GLY A 114 -25.07 1.31 19.90
CA GLY A 114 -26.31 0.61 19.54
C GLY A 114 -26.53 -0.73 20.25
N SER A 115 -25.56 -1.18 21.06
CA SER A 115 -25.58 -2.46 21.79
C SER A 115 -25.99 -2.32 23.26
N PHE A 116 -26.49 -1.15 23.70
CA PHE A 116 -27.04 -0.89 25.04
C PHE A 116 -28.46 -0.34 24.97
#